data_AF-A0A9N9E7S2-F1
#
_entry.id   AF-A0A9N9E7S2-F1
#
_cell.length_a   1.000
_cell.length_b   1.000
_cell.length_c   1.000
_cell.angle_alpha   90.00
_cell.angle_beta   90.00
_cell.angle_gamma   90.00
#
_symmetry.space_group_name_H-M   'P 1'
#
loop_
_entity.id
_entity.type
_entity.pdbx_description
1 polymer ?
#
loop_
_entity_poly.entity_id
_entity_poly.type
_entity_poly.pdbx_seq_one_letter_code
_entity_poly.pdbx_strand_id
1 'polypeptide(L)'
;MILSLLKKYDDLILNNASQISSIESSLRTLTYVLPGRFADAEFASETLFAALNLIGLYHDSILARAAENLPPSIKPSPSPHNRYTRFWINSSKTYQHASLALTFLQYTDVLLEMGVQKKWGKEVKWKLISMIELIKVVCRIILLYKTQERTVIEPTVPRREIDPSVFPSTSNDDVLSHREQGESDTWVGKYTNRVHDSISVVRSQHSKHYDVNEYLTSKVLMVEDVRKPPDLVRKLYSFGKLSELIVDNNPYELLLQNTYTRRGPMVINVRERRTEEAYSTILLLYIKRTFL
;
A
#
# COMPACT_ATOMS: atom_id res chain seq x y z
N MET A 1 19.74 20.48 12.85
CA MET A 1 18.52 20.61 13.69
C MET A 1 17.31 19.89 13.09
N ILE A 2 16.95 20.09 11.82
CA ILE A 2 15.79 19.42 11.19
C ILE A 2 16.02 17.90 11.07
N LEU A 3 17.20 17.46 10.61
CA LEU A 3 17.52 16.02 10.52
C LEU A 3 17.48 15.30 11.87
N SER A 4 17.90 15.95 12.95
CA SER A 4 17.88 15.37 14.30
C SER A 4 16.46 15.30 14.87
N LEU A 5 15.58 16.22 14.49
CA LEU A 5 14.15 16.14 14.83
C LEU A 5 13.46 15.00 14.06
N LEU A 6 13.82 14.81 12.78
CA LEU A 6 13.28 13.73 11.98
C LEU A 6 13.66 12.36 12.54
N LYS A 7 14.93 12.17 12.91
CA LYS A 7 15.37 10.92 13.56
C LYS A 7 14.63 10.64 14.87
N LYS A 8 14.47 11.66 15.73
CA LYS A 8 13.68 11.52 16.96
C LYS A 8 12.23 11.15 16.69
N TYR A 9 11.64 11.69 15.62
CA TYR A 9 10.29 11.32 15.20
C TYR A 9 10.22 9.87 14.72
N ASP A 10 11.21 9.43 13.92
CA ASP A 10 11.31 8.04 13.46
C ASP A 10 11.40 7.08 14.67
N ASP A 11 12.25 7.38 15.67
CA ASP A 11 12.39 6.59 16.89
C ASP A 11 11.09 6.56 17.71
N LEU A 12 10.39 7.69 17.82
CA LEU A 12 9.08 7.76 18.50
C LEU A 12 8.03 6.91 17.79
N ILE A 13 8.04 6.88 16.45
CA ILE A 13 7.12 6.05 15.67
C ILE A 13 7.42 4.57 15.89
N LEU A 14 8.69 4.17 15.84
CA LEU A 14 9.07 2.77 16.01
C LEU A 14 8.72 2.24 17.40
N ASN A 15 8.96 3.04 18.44
CA ASN A 15 8.66 2.63 19.83
C ASN A 15 7.16 2.56 20.14
N ASN A 16 6.32 3.29 19.39
CA ASN A 16 4.87 3.39 19.61
C ASN A 16 4.05 2.93 18.40
N ALA A 17 4.61 2.06 17.56
CA ALA A 17 4.01 1.70 16.27
C ALA A 17 2.59 1.12 16.41
N SER A 18 2.34 0.33 17.47
CA SER A 18 1.03 -0.25 17.79
C SER A 18 -0.01 0.81 18.17
N GLN A 19 0.38 1.78 19.00
CA GLN A 19 -0.49 2.89 19.41
C GLN A 19 -0.84 3.79 18.21
N ILE A 20 0.15 4.11 17.37
CA ILE A 20 -0.04 4.92 16.17
C ILE A 20 -0.98 4.23 15.19
N SER A 21 -0.82 2.92 14.96
CA SER A 21 -1.72 2.13 14.13
C SER A 21 -3.17 2.14 14.65
N SER A 22 -3.34 2.15 15.98
CA SER A 22 -4.65 2.21 16.63
C SER A 22 -5.30 3.58 16.48
N ILE A 23 -4.51 4.67 16.62
CA ILE A 23 -4.95 6.04 16.38
C ILE A 23 -5.34 6.23 14.92
N GLU A 24 -4.52 5.76 13.98
CA GLU A 24 -4.81 5.81 12.55
C GLU A 24 -6.12 5.09 12.22
N SER A 25 -6.33 3.90 12.77
CA SER A 25 -7.56 3.11 12.57
C SER A 25 -8.79 3.79 13.16
N SER A 26 -8.64 4.43 14.31
CA SER A 26 -9.71 5.21 14.96
C SER A 26 -10.07 6.45 14.14
N LEU A 27 -9.07 7.19 13.64
CA LEU A 27 -9.28 8.36 12.79
C LEU A 27 -9.88 7.98 11.42
N ARG A 28 -9.49 6.83 10.86
CA ARG A 28 -10.10 6.29 9.64
C ARG A 28 -11.59 5.96 9.87
N THR A 29 -11.92 5.35 11.00
CA THR A 29 -13.31 5.13 11.40
C THR A 29 -14.08 6.44 11.56
N LEU A 30 -13.48 7.43 12.22
CA LEU A 30 -14.07 8.77 12.39
C LEU A 30 -14.36 9.44 11.04
N THR A 31 -13.47 9.25 10.07
CA THR A 31 -13.62 9.79 8.71
C THR A 31 -14.87 9.26 8.01
N TYR A 32 -15.29 8.03 8.32
CA TYR A 32 -16.53 7.46 7.78
C TYR A 32 -17.80 7.93 8.50
N VAL A 33 -17.66 8.46 9.73
CA VAL A 33 -18.80 8.90 10.57
C VAL A 33 -19.10 10.40 10.40
N LEU A 34 -18.12 11.21 10.01
CA LEU A 34 -18.25 12.66 9.82
C LEU A 34 -19.16 13.12 8.66
N PRO A 35 -19.24 12.43 7.51
CA PRO A 35 -20.02 12.92 6.36
C PRO A 35 -21.50 13.11 6.70
N GLY A 36 -22.08 14.23 6.29
CA GLY A 36 -23.53 14.51 6.42
C GLY A 36 -23.97 15.30 7.65
N ARG A 37 -23.09 15.56 8.64
CA ARG A 37 -23.45 16.35 9.84
C ARG A 37 -23.26 17.86 9.71
N PHE A 38 -22.35 18.33 8.84
CA PHE A 38 -22.13 19.76 8.61
C PHE A 38 -21.98 20.05 7.10
N ALA A 39 -22.28 21.28 6.68
CA ALA A 39 -22.15 21.71 5.29
C ALA A 39 -20.72 21.58 4.74
N ASP A 40 -19.71 21.77 5.60
CA ASP A 40 -18.29 21.61 5.27
C ASP A 40 -17.71 20.25 5.73
N ALA A 41 -18.53 19.36 6.31
CA ALA A 41 -18.05 18.07 6.83
C ALA A 41 -17.49 17.18 5.73
N GLU A 42 -18.06 17.22 4.53
CA GLU A 42 -17.63 16.39 3.40
C GLU A 42 -16.19 16.73 2.98
N PHE A 43 -15.90 18.02 2.79
CA PHE A 43 -14.54 18.49 2.47
C PHE A 43 -13.55 18.20 3.61
N ALA A 44 -13.98 18.39 4.85
CA ALA A 44 -13.14 18.11 6.02
C ALA A 44 -12.86 16.61 6.17
N SER A 45 -13.83 15.73 5.95
CA SER A 45 -13.64 14.28 5.98
C SER A 45 -12.73 13.81 4.86
N GLU A 46 -12.85 14.38 3.65
CA GLU A 46 -11.94 14.03 2.56
C GLU A 46 -10.51 14.53 2.83
N THR A 47 -10.37 15.71 3.45
CA THR A 47 -9.06 16.22 3.89
C THR A 47 -8.43 15.33 4.94
N LEU A 48 -9.21 14.90 5.93
CA LEU A 48 -8.74 13.96 6.95
C LEU A 48 -8.36 12.62 6.31
N PHE A 49 -9.17 12.12 5.37
CA PHE A 49 -8.90 10.88 4.64
C PHE A 49 -7.58 10.96 3.87
N ALA A 50 -7.40 11.99 3.05
CA ALA A 50 -6.18 12.21 2.27
C ALA A 50 -4.96 12.34 3.18
N ALA A 51 -5.06 13.14 4.25
CA ALA A 51 -3.98 13.33 5.21
C ALA A 51 -3.60 12.01 5.90
N LEU A 52 -4.57 11.20 6.34
CA LEU A 52 -4.31 9.90 6.96
C LEU A 52 -3.60 8.93 6.02
N ASN A 53 -4.01 8.84 4.75
CA ASN A 53 -3.36 7.97 3.79
C ASN A 53 -1.93 8.44 3.44
N LEU A 54 -1.69 9.75 3.40
CA LEU A 54 -0.35 10.31 3.19
C LEU A 54 0.56 10.08 4.40
N ILE A 55 0.04 10.23 5.62
CA ILE A 55 0.77 9.92 6.86
C ILE A 55 1.08 8.42 6.91
N GLY A 56 0.11 7.56 6.58
CA GLY A 56 0.30 6.12 6.49
C GLY A 56 1.39 5.74 5.49
N LEU A 57 1.39 6.36 4.31
CA LEU A 57 2.44 6.18 3.30
C LEU A 57 3.84 6.55 3.82
N TYR A 58 3.94 7.60 4.65
CA TYR A 58 5.19 7.99 5.30
C TYR A 58 5.61 6.99 6.39
N HIS A 59 4.68 6.57 7.25
CA HIS A 59 4.94 5.56 8.29
C HIS A 59 5.40 4.24 7.69
N ASP A 60 4.77 3.80 6.61
CA ASP A 60 5.16 2.59 5.88
C ASP A 60 6.60 2.68 5.36
N SER A 61 7.04 3.87 4.95
CA SER A 61 8.43 4.10 4.52
C SER A 61 9.44 3.98 5.67
N ILE A 62 9.07 4.37 6.90
CA ILE A 62 9.90 4.22 8.10
C ILE A 62 9.95 2.75 8.52
N LEU A 63 8.79 2.11 8.60
CA LEU A 63 8.67 0.70 8.99
C LEU A 63 9.43 -0.20 8.01
N ALA A 64 9.37 0.09 6.70
CA ALA A 64 10.11 -0.66 5.69
C ALA A 64 11.63 -0.55 5.87
N ARG A 65 12.15 0.62 6.28
CA ARG A 65 13.58 0.83 6.59
C ARG A 65 13.99 0.15 7.88
N ALA A 66 13.15 0.24 8.92
CA ALA A 66 13.42 -0.42 10.19
C ALA A 66 13.45 -1.95 10.04
N ALA A 67 12.55 -2.51 9.24
CA ALA A 67 12.52 -3.95 8.96
C ALA A 67 13.74 -4.46 8.16
N GLU A 68 14.44 -3.59 7.41
CA GLU A 68 15.70 -3.97 6.76
C GLU A 68 16.85 -4.13 7.76
N ASN A 69 16.79 -3.43 8.89
CA ASN A 69 17.80 -3.49 9.96
C ASN A 69 17.55 -4.61 10.98
N LEU A 70 16.43 -5.34 10.88
CA LEU A 70 16.14 -6.46 11.77
C LEU A 70 17.07 -7.66 11.48
N PRO A 71 17.44 -8.44 12.51
CA PRO A 71 18.23 -9.65 12.33
C PRO A 71 17.49 -10.68 11.46
N PRO A 72 18.20 -11.51 10.69
CA PRO A 72 17.61 -12.43 9.72
C PRO A 72 16.64 -13.46 10.34
N SER A 73 16.74 -13.72 11.65
CA SER A 73 15.85 -14.61 12.39
C SER A 73 14.45 -14.03 12.63
N ILE A 74 14.27 -12.70 12.58
CA ILE A 74 13.00 -12.01 12.88
C ILE A 74 12.42 -11.35 11.61
N LYS A 75 13.20 -11.33 10.52
CA LYS A 75 12.78 -10.70 9.27
C LYS A 75 11.63 -11.49 8.63
N PRO A 76 10.43 -10.89 8.45
CA PRO A 76 9.34 -11.57 7.77
C PRO A 76 9.72 -11.86 6.32
N SER A 77 9.31 -13.03 5.81
CA SER A 77 9.43 -13.34 4.38
C SER A 77 8.58 -12.33 3.59
N PRO A 78 9.18 -11.57 2.65
CA PRO A 78 8.43 -10.57 1.90
C PRO A 78 7.42 -11.28 0.98
N SER A 79 6.17 -10.80 0.90
CA SER A 79 5.23 -11.41 -0.03
C SER A 79 5.68 -11.23 -1.49
N PRO A 80 5.19 -12.08 -2.42
CA PRO A 80 5.55 -12.00 -3.84
C PRO A 80 5.33 -10.60 -4.43
N HIS A 81 4.27 -9.90 -4.02
CA HIS A 81 3.99 -8.53 -4.46
C HIS A 81 5.06 -7.55 -3.98
N ASN A 82 5.40 -7.59 -2.69
CA ASN A 82 6.42 -6.72 -2.12
C ASN A 82 7.81 -6.99 -2.70
N ARG A 83 8.14 -8.25 -2.96
CA ARG A 83 9.39 -8.64 -3.62
C ARG A 83 9.48 -8.08 -5.05
N TYR A 84 8.39 -8.14 -5.81
CA TYR A 84 8.30 -7.53 -7.14
C TYR A 84 8.47 -6.01 -7.07
N THR A 85 7.67 -5.34 -6.24
CA THR A 85 7.64 -3.88 -6.16
C THR A 85 8.96 -3.31 -5.63
N ARG A 86 9.56 -3.93 -4.59
CA ARG A 86 10.88 -3.55 -4.07
C ARG A 86 11.98 -3.71 -5.11
N PHE A 87 11.95 -4.77 -5.92
CA PHE A 87 12.93 -4.97 -6.98
C PHE A 87 12.96 -3.79 -7.96
N TRP A 88 11.79 -3.34 -8.42
CA TRP A 88 11.71 -2.21 -9.36
C TRP A 88 12.03 -0.85 -8.72
N ILE A 89 11.60 -0.64 -7.48
CA ILE A 89 11.95 0.56 -6.71
C ILE A 89 13.47 0.68 -6.52
N ASN A 90 14.12 -0.42 -6.14
CA ASN A 90 15.57 -0.43 -5.92
C ASN A 90 16.36 -0.35 -7.23
N SER A 91 15.79 -0.85 -8.33
CA SER A 91 16.44 -0.81 -9.65
C SER A 91 16.44 0.60 -10.25
N SER A 92 15.41 1.42 -10.01
CA SER A 92 15.28 2.72 -10.66
C SER A 92 14.64 3.80 -9.78
N LYS A 93 15.38 4.90 -9.57
CA LYS A 93 14.88 6.10 -8.88
C LYS A 93 13.70 6.77 -9.61
N THR A 94 13.66 6.70 -10.94
CA THR A 94 12.53 7.23 -11.71
C THR A 94 11.27 6.42 -11.49
N TYR A 95 11.39 5.09 -11.37
CA TYR A 95 10.26 4.23 -11.03
C TYR A 95 9.75 4.56 -9.63
N GLN A 96 10.65 4.68 -8.65
CA GLN A 96 10.31 5.05 -7.28
C GLN A 96 9.55 6.38 -7.18
N HIS A 97 10.05 7.42 -7.85
CA HIS A 97 9.38 8.72 -7.84
C HIS A 97 8.04 8.69 -8.59
N ALA A 98 7.96 7.99 -9.73
CA ALA A 98 6.72 7.88 -10.48
C ALA A 98 5.65 7.09 -9.71
N SER A 99 6.02 5.97 -9.06
CA SER A 99 5.10 5.17 -8.27
C SER A 99 4.62 5.93 -7.04
N LEU A 100 5.51 6.69 -6.39
CA LEU A 100 5.15 7.53 -5.24
C LEU A 100 4.25 8.69 -5.64
N ALA A 101 4.55 9.37 -6.76
CA ALA A 101 3.73 10.45 -7.28
C ALA A 101 2.35 9.94 -7.70
N LEU A 102 2.26 8.77 -8.32
CA LEU A 102 0.98 8.16 -8.69
C LEU A 102 0.12 7.87 -7.45
N THR A 103 0.69 7.25 -6.42
CA THR A 103 -0.01 6.99 -5.17
C THR A 103 -0.41 8.28 -4.45
N PHE A 104 0.46 9.29 -4.45
CA PHE A 104 0.15 10.60 -3.88
C PHE A 104 -1.02 11.28 -4.60
N LEU A 105 -1.04 11.24 -5.94
CA LEU A 105 -2.13 11.77 -6.75
C LEU A 105 -3.43 11.03 -6.48
N GLN A 106 -3.40 9.70 -6.36
CA GLN A 106 -4.59 8.89 -6.07
C GLN A 106 -5.21 9.21 -4.70
N TYR A 107 -4.40 9.61 -3.71
CA TYR A 107 -4.93 10.01 -2.39
C TYR A 107 -5.40 11.46 -2.34
N THR A 108 -5.04 12.29 -3.32
CA THR A 108 -5.29 13.74 -3.28
C THR A 108 -6.22 14.24 -4.39
N ASP A 109 -6.55 13.43 -5.40
CA ASP A 109 -7.34 13.85 -6.55
C ASP A 109 -8.75 14.32 -6.17
N VAL A 110 -9.46 13.58 -5.32
CA VAL A 110 -10.79 13.96 -4.81
C VAL A 110 -10.71 15.24 -3.99
N LEU A 111 -9.68 15.39 -3.15
CA LEU A 111 -9.47 16.60 -2.35
C LEU A 111 -9.23 17.82 -3.24
N LEU A 112 -8.41 17.67 -4.28
CA LEU A 112 -8.12 18.73 -5.24
C LEU A 112 -9.38 19.11 -6.03
N GLU A 113 -10.19 18.12 -6.41
CA GLU A 113 -11.49 18.34 -7.06
C GLU A 113 -12.41 19.19 -6.19
N MET A 114 -12.63 18.79 -4.93
CA MET A 114 -13.49 19.50 -3.99
C MET A 114 -12.93 20.89 -3.65
N GLY A 115 -11.61 21.00 -3.47
CA GLY A 115 -10.92 22.25 -3.15
C GLY A 115 -11.05 23.29 -4.26
N VAL A 116 -10.91 22.87 -5.53
CA VAL A 116 -11.08 23.76 -6.68
C VAL A 116 -12.53 24.14 -6.90
N GLN A 117 -13.46 23.20 -6.72
CA GLN A 117 -14.89 23.50 -6.81
C GLN A 117 -15.31 24.59 -5.81
N LYS A 118 -14.78 24.54 -4.58
CA LYS A 118 -15.09 25.53 -3.53
C LYS A 118 -14.51 26.92 -3.82
N LYS A 119 -13.34 27.02 -4.44
CA LYS A 119 -12.62 28.29 -4.63
C LYS A 119 -12.79 28.94 -6.02
N TRP A 120 -12.86 28.14 -7.09
CA TRP A 120 -12.78 28.61 -8.47
C TRP A 120 -13.94 28.12 -9.37
N GLY A 121 -14.94 27.46 -8.79
CA GLY A 121 -16.15 27.06 -9.51
C GLY A 121 -15.98 25.88 -10.46
N LYS A 122 -17.03 25.61 -11.26
CA LYS A 122 -17.17 24.37 -12.04
C LYS A 122 -16.31 24.32 -13.31
N GLU A 123 -16.02 25.46 -13.93
CA GLU A 123 -15.25 25.48 -15.18
C GLU A 123 -13.78 25.07 -14.95
N VAL A 124 -13.18 25.61 -13.88
CA VAL A 124 -11.78 25.30 -13.52
C VAL A 124 -11.65 23.86 -12.97
N LYS A 125 -12.71 23.35 -12.32
CA LYS A 125 -12.76 21.95 -11.84
C LYS A 125 -12.45 20.96 -12.97
N TRP A 126 -13.14 21.05 -14.11
CA TRP A 126 -12.92 20.12 -15.22
C TRP A 126 -11.52 20.21 -15.82
N LYS A 127 -10.96 21.43 -15.90
CA LYS A 127 -9.60 21.64 -16.37
C LYS A 127 -8.57 21.00 -15.43
N LEU A 128 -8.77 21.12 -14.11
CA LEU A 128 -7.91 20.48 -13.12
C LEU A 128 -7.99 18.95 -13.20
N ILE A 129 -9.21 18.39 -13.23
CA ILE A 129 -9.41 16.94 -13.32
C ILE A 129 -8.70 16.40 -14.57
N SER A 130 -8.89 17.05 -15.71
CA SER A 130 -8.20 16.66 -16.96
C SER A 130 -6.68 16.74 -16.84
N MET A 131 -6.14 17.74 -16.14
CA MET A 131 -4.69 17.86 -15.91
C MET A 131 -4.17 16.75 -14.98
N ILE A 132 -4.86 16.47 -13.87
CA ILE A 132 -4.47 15.42 -12.91
C ILE A 132 -4.51 14.06 -13.59
N GLU A 133 -5.58 13.78 -14.34
CA GLU A 133 -5.73 12.52 -15.07
C GLU A 133 -4.59 12.36 -16.10
N LEU A 134 -4.27 13.41 -16.86
CA LEU A 134 -3.14 13.40 -17.79
C LEU A 134 -1.82 13.08 -17.08
N ILE A 135 -1.59 13.66 -15.89
CA ILE A 135 -0.37 13.39 -15.11
C ILE A 135 -0.35 11.94 -14.63
N LYS A 136 -1.47 11.39 -14.15
CA LYS A 136 -1.57 9.97 -13.75
C LYS A 136 -1.24 9.05 -14.93
N VAL A 137 -1.76 9.34 -16.13
CA VAL A 137 -1.44 8.61 -17.36
C VAL A 137 0.04 8.67 -17.69
N VAL A 138 0.65 9.86 -17.65
CA VAL A 138 2.09 10.03 -17.90
C VAL A 138 2.93 9.23 -16.90
N CYS A 139 2.58 9.28 -15.60
CA CYS A 139 3.22 8.47 -14.57
C CYS A 139 3.12 6.97 -14.88
N ARG A 140 1.93 6.46 -15.26
CA ARG A 140 1.73 5.06 -15.64
C ARG A 140 2.54 4.66 -16.87
N ILE A 141 2.59 5.50 -17.91
CA ILE A 141 3.41 5.26 -19.11
C ILE A 141 4.90 5.16 -18.73
N ILE A 142 5.39 6.03 -17.85
CA ILE A 142 6.77 5.98 -17.34
C ILE A 142 7.02 4.65 -16.60
N LEU A 143 6.10 4.23 -15.75
CA LEU A 143 6.20 2.95 -15.03
C LEU A 143 6.26 1.77 -16.00
N LEU A 144 5.35 1.71 -16.97
CA LEU A 144 5.26 0.63 -17.97
C LEU A 144 6.51 0.55 -18.85
N TYR A 145 7.07 1.70 -19.25
CA TYR A 145 8.31 1.75 -19.99
C TYR A 145 9.50 1.19 -19.18
N LYS A 146 9.52 1.46 -17.87
CA LYS A 146 10.59 0.98 -16.98
C LYS A 146 10.44 -0.48 -16.56
N THR A 147 9.21 -1.00 -16.44
CA THR A 147 8.94 -2.42 -16.09
C THR A 147 9.03 -3.38 -17.28
N GLN A 148 9.49 -2.91 -18.44
CA GLN A 148 9.61 -3.71 -19.67
C GLN A 148 8.26 -4.27 -20.13
N GLU A 149 7.23 -3.42 -20.15
CA GLU A 149 5.89 -3.74 -20.66
C GLU A 149 5.21 -4.90 -19.89
N ARG A 150 5.44 -4.96 -18.57
CA ARG A 150 4.71 -5.86 -17.66
C ARG A 150 3.54 -5.12 -17.03
N THR A 151 2.49 -5.85 -16.67
CA THR A 151 1.32 -5.27 -15.98
C THR A 151 1.76 -4.52 -14.73
N VAL A 152 1.43 -3.24 -14.64
CA VAL A 152 1.49 -2.45 -13.42
C VAL A 152 0.58 -3.13 -12.41
N ILE A 153 1.15 -3.47 -11.26
CA ILE A 153 0.39 -4.03 -10.16
C ILE A 153 -0.08 -2.86 -9.29
N GLU A 154 -1.38 -2.80 -9.01
CA GLU A 154 -1.91 -1.89 -8.01
C GLU A 154 -1.93 -2.56 -6.63
N PRO A 155 -1.42 -1.91 -5.57
CA PRO A 155 -0.75 -0.61 -5.51
C PRO A 155 0.69 -0.65 -6.05
N THR A 156 1.15 0.47 -6.62
CA THR A 156 2.52 0.63 -7.15
C THR A 156 3.60 0.79 -6.08
N VAL A 157 3.18 0.93 -4.81
CA VAL A 157 4.03 1.06 -3.62
C VAL A 157 3.94 -0.24 -2.82
N PRO A 158 5.02 -0.70 -2.17
CA PRO A 158 5.00 -1.90 -1.35
C PRO A 158 3.91 -1.81 -0.28
N ARG A 159 3.17 -2.90 -0.10
CA ARG A 159 2.15 -3.01 0.93
C ARG A 159 2.79 -3.12 2.30
N ARG A 160 2.12 -2.54 3.30
CA ARG A 160 2.46 -2.70 4.71
C ARG A 160 2.18 -4.15 5.14
N GLU A 161 3.21 -4.98 5.17
CA GLU A 161 3.13 -6.38 5.61
C GLU A 161 3.75 -6.59 7.01
N ILE A 162 4.38 -5.55 7.55
CA ILE A 162 5.02 -5.63 8.86
C ILE A 162 3.95 -5.30 9.89
N ASP A 163 3.59 -6.31 10.68
CA ASP A 163 2.78 -6.10 11.87
C ASP A 163 3.57 -5.19 12.83
N PRO A 164 3.03 -4.03 13.26
CA PRO A 164 3.67 -3.17 14.26
C PRO A 164 4.00 -3.90 15.56
N SER A 165 3.39 -5.06 15.85
CA SER A 165 3.71 -5.90 17.01
C SER A 165 5.12 -6.53 16.99
N VAL A 166 5.77 -6.60 15.82
CA VAL A 166 7.13 -7.15 15.66
C VAL A 166 8.19 -6.18 16.20
N PHE A 167 7.86 -4.88 16.31
CA PHE A 167 8.76 -3.89 16.91
C PHE A 167 8.58 -3.89 18.43
N PRO A 168 9.68 -3.88 19.20
CA PRO A 168 9.63 -3.85 20.65
C PRO A 168 8.88 -2.59 21.12
N SER A 169 7.67 -2.76 21.62
CA SER A 169 6.88 -1.67 22.21
C SER A 169 7.38 -1.43 23.63
N THR A 170 7.89 -0.24 23.94
CA THR A 170 8.43 0.11 25.28
C THR A 170 7.33 0.31 26.34
N SER A 171 6.07 -0.08 26.09
CA SER A 171 4.95 0.17 27.00
C SER A 171 4.47 -1.05 27.78
N ASN A 172 5.26 -2.12 27.86
CA ASN A 172 5.18 -3.16 28.88
C ASN A 172 6.56 -3.83 29.00
N ASP A 173 7.33 -3.47 30.02
CA ASP A 173 8.55 -4.16 30.44
C ASP A 173 8.31 -5.65 30.84
N ASP A 174 7.07 -6.13 30.74
CA ASP A 174 6.67 -7.51 31.03
C ASP A 174 6.56 -8.42 29.79
N VAL A 175 6.73 -7.91 28.56
CA VAL A 175 6.66 -8.76 27.34
C VAL A 175 8.02 -8.96 26.65
N LEU A 176 8.97 -8.04 26.85
CA LEU A 176 10.36 -8.19 26.40
C LEU A 176 11.22 -8.99 27.39
N SER A 177 10.79 -9.12 28.65
CA SER A 177 11.44 -9.96 29.67
C SER A 177 11.15 -11.46 29.52
N HIS A 178 10.25 -11.87 28.62
CA HIS A 178 9.97 -13.29 28.32
C HIS A 178 10.65 -13.83 27.06
N ARG A 179 11.52 -13.07 26.37
CA ARG A 179 12.25 -13.60 25.20
C ARG A 179 13.78 -13.40 25.22
N GLU A 180 14.32 -12.76 26.25
CA GLU A 180 15.77 -12.56 26.40
C GLU A 180 16.47 -13.50 27.41
N GLN A 181 15.74 -14.45 28.01
CA GLN A 181 16.33 -15.54 28.80
C GLN A 181 15.84 -16.91 28.28
N GLY A 182 16.21 -17.21 27.05
CA GLY A 182 16.14 -18.55 26.47
C GLY A 182 17.37 -18.75 25.60
N GLU A 183 18.23 -19.67 26.03
CA GLU A 183 19.34 -20.27 25.31
C GLU A 183 19.21 -20.19 23.77
N SER A 184 20.27 -19.78 23.06
CA SER A 184 20.27 -19.54 21.61
C SER A 184 19.57 -20.66 20.84
N ASP A 185 18.31 -20.39 20.47
CA ASP A 185 17.34 -21.32 19.88
C ASP A 185 17.63 -21.59 18.39
N THR A 186 18.90 -21.57 18.00
CA THR A 186 19.30 -21.72 16.60
C THR A 186 20.56 -22.55 16.51
N TRP A 187 20.42 -23.77 15.96
CA TRP A 187 21.52 -24.68 15.73
C TRP A 187 22.21 -24.34 14.41
N VAL A 188 23.51 -24.08 14.44
CA VAL A 188 24.30 -23.85 13.23
C VAL A 188 25.07 -25.12 12.87
N GLY A 189 24.78 -25.68 11.70
CA GLY A 189 25.48 -26.86 11.22
C GLY A 189 26.96 -26.58 10.96
N LYS A 190 27.85 -27.29 11.66
CA LYS A 190 29.31 -27.10 11.64
C LYS A 190 29.96 -27.13 10.25
N TYR A 191 29.41 -27.89 9.32
CA TYR A 191 29.95 -28.07 7.96
C TYR A 191 29.13 -27.35 6.88
N THR A 192 27.86 -27.08 7.16
CA THR A 192 26.93 -26.46 6.20
C THR A 192 26.77 -24.97 6.43
N ASN A 193 27.19 -24.45 7.59
CA ASN A 193 26.89 -23.11 8.10
C ASN A 193 25.40 -22.75 7.99
N ARG A 194 24.52 -23.77 7.96
CA ARG A 194 23.07 -23.58 7.91
C ARG A 194 22.55 -23.41 9.32
N VAL A 195 21.77 -22.36 9.48
CA VAL A 195 21.13 -21.96 10.72
C VAL A 195 19.74 -22.61 10.75
N HIS A 196 19.47 -23.43 11.75
CA HIS A 196 18.19 -24.13 11.95
C HIS A 196 17.54 -23.66 13.25
N ASP A 197 16.27 -23.26 13.18
CA ASP A 197 15.48 -22.96 14.37
C ASP A 197 15.32 -24.24 15.22
N SER A 198 15.53 -24.12 16.54
CA SER A 198 15.29 -25.22 17.47
C SER A 198 13.78 -25.51 17.56
N ILE A 199 13.44 -26.77 17.86
CA ILE A 199 12.03 -27.19 17.99
C ILE A 199 11.32 -26.50 19.17
N SER A 200 12.06 -25.89 20.10
CA SER A 200 11.53 -25.04 21.18
C SER A 200 10.76 -23.83 20.65
N VAL A 201 11.16 -23.29 19.49
CA VAL A 201 10.46 -22.17 18.83
C VAL A 201 9.01 -22.57 18.52
N VAL A 202 8.79 -23.78 18.00
CA VAL A 202 7.45 -24.34 17.70
C VAL A 202 6.67 -24.65 18.98
N ARG A 203 7.35 -24.90 20.10
CA ARG A 203 6.73 -25.31 21.38
C ARG A 203 6.33 -24.12 22.28
N SER A 204 6.89 -22.94 22.06
CA SER A 204 6.74 -21.76 22.92
C SER A 204 5.43 -20.96 22.75
N GLN A 205 4.61 -21.23 21.72
CA GLN A 205 3.35 -20.51 21.48
C GLN A 205 2.18 -21.21 22.20
N HIS A 206 1.57 -20.50 23.15
CA HIS A 206 0.79 -21.03 24.27
C HIS A 206 -0.70 -21.35 23.96
N SER A 207 -1.06 -21.77 22.73
CA SER A 207 -2.44 -22.14 22.38
C SER A 207 -2.59 -23.66 22.19
N LYS A 208 -3.64 -24.26 22.77
CA LYS A 208 -3.91 -25.71 22.87
C LYS A 208 -4.04 -26.47 21.53
N HIS A 209 -4.06 -25.79 20.40
CA HIS A 209 -4.04 -26.38 19.06
C HIS A 209 -2.80 -25.87 18.33
N TYR A 210 -1.76 -26.68 18.32
CA TYR A 210 -0.48 -26.41 17.67
C TYR A 210 -0.68 -26.15 16.16
N ASP A 211 -0.26 -24.99 15.68
CA ASP A 211 -0.28 -24.68 14.25
C ASP A 211 1.04 -25.07 13.56
N VAL A 212 1.42 -26.34 13.74
CA VAL A 212 2.57 -26.92 13.03
C VAL A 212 2.37 -26.78 11.52
N ASN A 213 1.13 -26.85 11.04
CA ASN A 213 0.80 -26.63 9.64
C ASN A 213 1.09 -25.19 9.20
N GLU A 214 0.74 -24.17 9.97
CA GLU A 214 1.09 -22.78 9.67
C GLU A 214 2.61 -22.57 9.67
N TYR A 215 3.33 -23.12 10.66
CA TYR A 215 4.79 -23.05 10.67
C TYR A 215 5.39 -23.73 9.43
N LEU A 216 4.96 -24.95 9.11
CA LEU A 216 5.43 -25.67 7.93
C LEU A 216 5.08 -24.92 6.65
N THR A 217 3.85 -24.41 6.52
CA THR A 217 3.38 -23.64 5.35
C THR A 217 4.18 -22.35 5.18
N SER A 218 4.54 -21.67 6.28
CA SER A 218 5.39 -20.48 6.24
C SER A 218 6.82 -20.78 5.78
N LYS A 219 7.30 -22.02 5.98
CA LYS A 219 8.63 -22.48 5.57
C LYS A 219 8.63 -23.19 4.21
N VAL A 220 7.45 -23.53 3.66
CA VAL A 220 7.36 -24.10 2.30
C VAL A 220 7.68 -23.01 1.31
N LEU A 221 8.77 -23.22 0.56
CA LEU A 221 9.10 -22.39 -0.59
C LEU A 221 8.10 -22.65 -1.71
N MET A 222 7.29 -21.66 -2.01
CA MET A 222 6.36 -21.70 -3.13
C MET A 222 7.12 -21.46 -4.44
N VAL A 223 6.52 -21.84 -5.57
CA VAL A 223 7.14 -21.65 -6.90
C VAL A 223 7.45 -20.18 -7.16
N GLU A 224 6.62 -19.30 -6.60
CA GLU A 224 6.73 -17.85 -6.64
C GLU A 224 7.96 -17.32 -5.89
N ASP A 225 8.39 -18.01 -4.83
CA ASP A 225 9.55 -17.63 -4.02
C ASP A 225 10.87 -17.90 -4.75
N VAL A 226 10.90 -18.97 -5.55
CA VAL A 226 12.07 -19.38 -6.33
C VAL A 226 12.22 -18.56 -7.62
N ARG A 227 11.12 -18.11 -8.23
CA ARG A 227 11.15 -17.31 -9.46
C ARG A 227 11.87 -15.99 -9.25
N LYS A 228 12.52 -15.45 -10.28
CA LYS A 228 13.15 -14.12 -10.23
C LYS A 228 12.05 -13.05 -10.07
N PRO A 229 12.27 -11.98 -9.30
CA PRO A 229 11.30 -10.90 -9.11
C PRO A 229 10.61 -10.42 -10.40
N PRO A 230 11.31 -10.12 -11.50
CA PRO A 230 10.62 -9.68 -12.72
C PRO A 230 9.66 -10.73 -13.28
N ASP A 231 9.96 -12.02 -13.16
CA ASP A 231 9.19 -13.14 -13.74
C ASP A 231 7.98 -13.57 -12.92
N LEU A 232 7.72 -12.89 -11.79
CA LEU A 232 6.45 -13.04 -11.05
C LEU A 232 5.27 -12.50 -11.87
N VAL A 233 5.53 -11.53 -12.75
CA VAL A 233 4.50 -10.87 -13.57
C VAL A 233 4.73 -11.18 -15.04
N ARG A 234 3.66 -11.51 -15.75
CA ARG A 234 3.72 -11.78 -17.21
C ARG A 234 4.02 -10.49 -17.98
N LYS A 235 4.78 -10.61 -19.06
CA LYS A 235 4.94 -9.53 -20.05
C LYS A 235 3.65 -9.38 -20.84
N LEU A 236 3.26 -8.14 -21.13
CA LEU A 236 2.09 -7.85 -21.94
C LEU A 236 2.47 -7.87 -23.41
N TYR A 237 1.59 -8.45 -24.22
CA TYR A 237 1.61 -8.29 -25.66
C TYR A 237 0.86 -7.00 -26.05
N SER A 238 1.01 -6.51 -27.28
CA SER A 238 0.59 -5.17 -27.71
C SER A 238 -0.85 -4.76 -27.33
N PHE A 239 -1.83 -5.66 -27.43
CA PHE A 239 -3.22 -5.38 -27.00
C PHE A 239 -3.36 -5.29 -25.47
N GLY A 240 -2.54 -6.04 -24.72
CA GLY A 240 -2.44 -5.95 -23.27
C GLY A 240 -1.99 -4.56 -22.79
N LYS A 241 -1.08 -3.91 -23.53
CA LYS A 241 -0.61 -2.54 -23.23
C LYS A 241 -1.73 -1.51 -23.31
N LEU A 242 -2.59 -1.63 -24.32
CA LEU A 242 -3.75 -0.75 -24.47
C LEU A 242 -4.79 -1.04 -23.39
N SER A 243 -5.01 -2.31 -23.05
CA SER A 243 -5.95 -2.69 -21.99
C SER A 243 -5.56 -2.08 -20.65
N GLU A 244 -4.27 -2.01 -20.33
CA GLU A 244 -3.79 -1.43 -19.07
C GLU A 244 -4.00 0.08 -19.01
N LEU A 245 -3.78 0.77 -20.14
CA LEU A 245 -4.02 2.22 -20.21
C LEU A 245 -5.52 2.57 -20.17
N ILE A 246 -6.39 1.66 -20.62
CA ILE A 246 -7.85 1.87 -20.65
C ILE A 246 -8.52 1.47 -19.33
N VAL A 247 -8.05 0.41 -18.66
CA VAL A 247 -8.70 -0.11 -17.46
C VAL A 247 -8.56 0.83 -16.27
N ASP A 248 -7.41 1.48 -16.12
CA ASP A 248 -7.16 2.28 -14.91
C ASP A 248 -7.47 3.77 -15.07
N ASN A 249 -7.69 4.23 -16.30
CA ASN A 249 -8.27 5.53 -16.54
C ASN A 249 -9.78 5.29 -16.66
N ASN A 250 -10.62 6.10 -16.02
CA ASN A 250 -12.07 6.08 -16.27
C ASN A 250 -12.43 7.14 -17.33
N PRO A 251 -12.02 7.04 -18.61
CA PRO A 251 -12.38 8.05 -19.61
C PRO A 251 -13.90 8.11 -19.81
N TYR A 252 -14.61 7.02 -19.50
CA TYR A 252 -16.06 6.93 -19.59
C TYR A 252 -16.76 7.76 -18.51
N GLU A 253 -16.22 7.85 -17.29
CA GLU A 253 -16.80 8.73 -16.26
C GLU A 253 -16.66 10.19 -16.66
N LEU A 254 -15.51 10.63 -17.18
CA LEU A 254 -15.33 12.03 -17.61
C LEU A 254 -16.31 12.42 -18.74
N LEU A 255 -16.55 11.51 -19.68
CA LEU A 255 -17.53 11.72 -20.75
C LEU A 255 -18.97 11.73 -20.22
N LEU A 256 -19.31 10.78 -19.36
CA LEU A 256 -20.62 10.71 -18.71
C LEU A 256 -20.87 11.98 -17.89
N GLN A 257 -19.96 12.34 -16.99
CA GLN A 257 -20.11 13.47 -16.08
C GLN A 257 -20.14 14.83 -16.81
N ASN A 258 -19.41 15.00 -17.93
CA ASN A 258 -19.52 16.18 -18.79
C ASN A 258 -20.89 16.26 -19.50
N THR A 259 -21.45 15.12 -19.94
CA THR A 259 -22.81 15.07 -20.51
C THR A 259 -23.91 15.28 -19.46
N TYR A 260 -23.70 14.82 -18.22
CA TYR A 260 -24.66 14.98 -17.11
C TYR A 260 -24.64 16.39 -16.49
N THR A 261 -23.49 17.09 -16.49
CA THR A 261 -23.40 18.47 -15.98
C THR A 261 -24.25 19.46 -16.81
N ARG A 262 -24.55 19.13 -18.07
CA ARG A 262 -25.53 19.89 -18.90
C ARG A 262 -26.99 19.68 -18.50
N ARG A 263 -27.34 18.66 -17.69
CA ARG A 263 -28.74 18.28 -17.38
C ARG A 263 -29.21 18.53 -15.93
N GLY A 264 -28.42 19.22 -15.11
CA GLY A 264 -28.85 19.69 -13.78
C GLY A 264 -28.10 19.03 -12.61
N PRO A 265 -28.16 19.61 -11.39
CA PRO A 265 -27.32 19.18 -10.27
C PRO A 265 -27.95 17.98 -9.56
N MET A 266 -27.37 16.79 -9.75
CA MET A 266 -27.49 15.71 -8.78
C MET A 266 -26.24 15.72 -7.89
N VAL A 267 -26.46 15.66 -6.57
CA VAL A 267 -25.41 15.46 -5.58
C VAL A 267 -24.94 14.02 -5.72
N ILE A 268 -24.00 13.79 -6.64
CA ILE A 268 -23.34 12.49 -6.74
C ILE A 268 -22.44 12.37 -5.53
N ASN A 269 -22.83 11.48 -4.63
CA ASN A 269 -22.09 11.15 -3.43
C ASN A 269 -20.69 10.69 -3.87
N VAL A 270 -19.64 11.42 -3.47
CA VAL A 270 -18.25 11.14 -3.90
C VAL A 270 -17.81 9.71 -3.57
N ARG A 271 -18.50 9.06 -2.62
CA ARG A 271 -18.30 7.67 -2.22
C ARG A 271 -18.79 6.64 -3.24
N GLU A 272 -19.77 6.97 -4.09
CA GLU A 272 -20.31 6.08 -5.14
C GLU A 272 -19.27 5.81 -6.25
N ARG A 273 -18.41 6.80 -6.54
CA ARG A 273 -17.33 6.69 -7.54
C ARG A 273 -16.33 5.57 -7.21
N ARG A 274 -15.92 5.46 -5.94
CA ARG A 274 -14.97 4.43 -5.48
C ARG A 274 -15.57 3.02 -5.45
N THR A 275 -16.90 2.90 -5.29
CA THR A 275 -17.58 1.60 -5.33
C THR A 275 -17.85 1.14 -6.76
N GLU A 276 -18.17 2.04 -7.70
CA GLU A 276 -18.34 1.68 -9.12
C GLU A 276 -17.01 1.28 -9.77
N GLU A 277 -15.89 1.89 -9.38
CA GLU A 277 -14.53 1.44 -9.74
C GLU A 277 -14.31 -0.03 -9.35
N ALA A 278 -14.72 -0.44 -8.14
CA ALA A 278 -14.58 -1.83 -7.70
C ALA A 278 -15.41 -2.81 -8.56
N TYR A 279 -16.65 -2.46 -8.91
CA TYR A 279 -17.50 -3.32 -9.75
C TYR A 279 -17.03 -3.39 -11.20
N SER A 280 -16.56 -2.28 -11.77
CA SER A 280 -15.96 -2.24 -13.12
C SER A 280 -14.68 -3.07 -13.18
N THR A 281 -13.83 -2.98 -12.15
CA THR A 281 -12.58 -3.75 -12.04
C THR A 281 -12.85 -5.25 -11.87
N ILE A 282 -13.88 -5.65 -11.12
CA ILE A 282 -14.29 -7.06 -10.97
C ILE A 282 -14.85 -7.62 -12.29
N LEU A 283 -15.70 -6.86 -12.99
CA LEU A 283 -16.26 -7.25 -14.28
C LEU A 283 -15.15 -7.40 -15.35
N LEU A 284 -14.17 -6.51 -15.33
CA LEU A 284 -13.02 -6.56 -16.25
C LEU A 284 -11.98 -7.59 -15.87
N LEU A 285 -11.74 -7.87 -14.58
CA LEU A 285 -10.94 -9.03 -14.14
C LEU A 285 -11.58 -10.34 -14.62
N TYR A 286 -12.90 -10.41 -14.63
CA TYR A 286 -13.64 -11.55 -15.17
C TYR A 286 -13.42 -11.69 -16.69
N ILE A 287 -13.45 -10.58 -17.44
CA ILE A 287 -13.15 -10.55 -18.87
C ILE A 287 -11.67 -10.89 -19.14
N LYS A 288 -10.74 -10.35 -18.34
CA LYS A 288 -9.28 -10.57 -18.44
C LYS A 288 -8.87 -12.00 -18.10
N ARG A 289 -9.63 -12.70 -17.24
CA ARG A 289 -9.45 -14.14 -16.96
C ARG A 289 -10.06 -15.04 -18.04
N THR A 290 -11.01 -14.52 -18.82
CA THR A 290 -11.73 -15.28 -19.85
C THR A 290 -11.06 -15.16 -21.23
N PHE A 291 -10.36 -14.06 -21.51
CA PHE A 291 -9.78 -13.75 -22.84
C PHE A 291 -8.25 -13.73 -22.91
N LEU A 292 -7.53 -14.05 -21.82
CA LEU A 292 -6.06 -14.00 -21.70
C LEU A 292 -5.54 -15.25 -20.96
#